data_AF-A0A653WJG6-F1
#
_entry.id   AF-A0A653WJG6-F1
#
_cell.length_a   1.000
_cell.length_b   1.000
_cell.length_c   1.000
_cell.angle_alpha   90.00
_cell.angle_beta   90.00
_cell.angle_gamma   90.00
#
_symmetry.space_group_name_H-M   'P 1'
#
loop_
_entity.id
_entity.type
_entity.pdbx_description
1 polymer ?
#
loop_
_entity_poly.entity_id
_entity_poly.type
_entity_poly.pdbx_seq_one_letter_code
_entity_poly.pdbx_strand_id
1 'polypeptide(L)'
;MKKTIYILFAFFLLSCTNDSYSDLIETDTSINLKWNKAYSEDSIDKSLIGLKWALSYLGAVLPTSNSGFIVNNNTIIMDLKKIGFNDNALKKILILSEKIKNTYEYKNNNAVDLGRYVTLLLGSSEHYYEILDVPNNLNEILNQYNLLPEKGYVNNSGVSLEHRIIQFSEQNGFNQLFFCQEINPITGVVYEYETIELLTNGQLRFGIFDQNGIRKNSVDAEHSNAGKPAKCMWCHESNIQQMYTPQADFNGYLAYNEFQSRLISYRESNRVMKLGLNDGVDFSQTQQHTYTELLYISFMEPSAERLSIEWNLPLSQVQNLLSNFSTHVYPEFPFLGELYDRNDIESVAPFQGLPVSTSVRETSLVEVNHLQ
;
A
#
# COMPACT_ATOMS: atom_id res chain seq x y z
N MET A 1 -71.21 40.07 -5.91
CA MET A 1 -70.51 40.48 -4.67
C MET A 1 -70.59 39.29 -3.71
N LYS A 2 -69.55 38.64 -3.19
CA LYS A 2 -68.10 38.87 -3.09
C LYS A 2 -67.39 37.56 -3.48
N LYS A 3 -66.31 37.67 -4.23
CA LYS A 3 -65.37 36.58 -4.52
C LYS A 3 -64.51 36.38 -3.27
N THR A 4 -64.56 35.20 -2.66
CA THR A 4 -63.56 34.79 -1.67
C THR A 4 -62.58 33.86 -2.35
N ILE A 5 -61.39 34.41 -2.53
CA ILE A 5 -60.20 33.84 -3.10
C ILE A 5 -59.64 32.83 -2.09
N TYR A 6 -59.58 31.54 -2.46
CA TYR A 6 -58.62 30.62 -1.87
C TYR A 6 -57.55 30.37 -2.92
N ILE A 7 -56.50 31.19 -2.85
CA ILE A 7 -55.23 30.94 -3.53
C ILE A 7 -54.71 29.64 -2.94
N LEU A 8 -54.74 28.59 -3.76
CA LEU A 8 -53.90 27.42 -3.60
C LEU A 8 -52.47 27.94 -3.71
N PHE A 9 -51.85 28.23 -2.56
CA PHE A 9 -50.43 28.51 -2.46
C PHE A 9 -49.74 27.21 -2.88
N ALA A 10 -49.43 27.13 -4.18
CA ALA A 10 -48.43 26.22 -4.69
C ALA A 10 -47.18 26.50 -3.88
N PHE A 11 -46.90 25.62 -2.92
CA PHE A 11 -45.57 25.34 -2.44
C PHE A 11 -44.75 24.90 -3.66
N PHE A 12 -44.33 25.88 -4.47
CA PHE A 12 -43.04 25.83 -5.10
C PHE A 12 -42.04 25.80 -3.95
N LEU A 13 -41.85 24.59 -3.41
CA LEU A 13 -40.58 24.19 -2.85
C LEU A 13 -39.60 24.28 -4.03
N LEU A 14 -39.13 25.51 -4.26
CA LEU A 14 -37.78 25.74 -4.76
C LEU A 14 -36.88 25.03 -3.75
N SER A 15 -36.67 23.73 -3.99
CA SER A 15 -35.48 23.05 -3.57
C SER A 15 -34.35 23.73 -4.33
N CYS A 16 -33.94 24.91 -3.84
CA CYS A 16 -32.59 25.37 -4.03
C CYS A 16 -31.74 24.27 -3.41
N THR A 17 -31.27 23.34 -4.23
CA THR A 17 -29.99 22.71 -3.94
C THR A 17 -29.05 23.87 -3.65
N ASN A 18 -28.48 23.89 -2.45
CA ASN A 18 -27.33 24.74 -2.18
C ASN A 18 -26.20 24.21 -3.06
N ASP A 19 -26.26 24.49 -4.36
CA ASP A 19 -25.11 24.42 -5.24
C ASP A 19 -24.24 25.57 -4.76
N SER A 20 -23.39 25.24 -3.79
CA SER A 20 -22.43 26.17 -3.26
C SER A 20 -21.48 26.52 -4.40
N TYR A 21 -21.00 27.77 -4.46
CA TYR A 21 -20.00 28.16 -5.47
C TYR A 21 -18.75 27.27 -5.44
N SER A 22 -18.50 26.56 -4.33
CA SER A 22 -17.48 25.50 -4.20
C SER A 22 -17.72 24.26 -5.05
N ASP A 23 -18.97 23.94 -5.44
CA ASP A 23 -19.30 22.79 -6.30
C ASP A 23 -18.94 23.04 -7.78
N LEU A 24 -18.61 24.28 -8.15
CA LEU A 24 -18.18 24.69 -9.49
C LEU A 24 -16.66 24.76 -9.66
N ILE A 25 -15.89 24.64 -8.57
CA ILE A 25 -14.42 24.63 -8.65
C ILE A 25 -13.98 23.23 -9.04
N GLU A 26 -13.48 23.07 -10.26
CA GLU A 26 -12.91 21.81 -10.71
C GLU A 26 -11.78 21.39 -9.76
N THR A 27 -12.00 20.27 -9.05
CA THR A 27 -10.99 19.73 -8.15
C THR A 27 -9.78 19.29 -8.98
N ASP A 28 -8.63 19.93 -8.76
CA ASP A 28 -7.39 19.54 -9.41
C ASP A 28 -6.99 18.13 -8.95
N THR A 29 -7.12 17.19 -9.89
CA THR A 29 -6.87 15.76 -9.69
C THR A 29 -5.55 15.32 -10.28
N SER A 30 -4.76 16.26 -10.81
CA SER A 30 -3.42 15.98 -11.30
C SER A 30 -2.40 16.00 -10.17
N ILE A 31 -1.33 15.21 -10.27
CA ILE A 31 -0.15 15.34 -9.41
C ILE A 31 1.10 15.09 -10.24
N ASN A 32 2.12 15.91 -10.04
CA ASN A 32 3.40 15.79 -10.72
C ASN A 32 4.39 15.04 -9.82
N LEU A 33 4.97 13.97 -10.34
CA LEU A 33 5.93 13.11 -9.65
C LEU A 33 7.29 13.22 -10.34
N LYS A 34 8.29 13.75 -9.64
CA LYS A 34 9.65 13.90 -10.16
C LYS A 34 10.40 12.58 -9.98
N TRP A 35 10.87 12.03 -11.09
CA TRP A 35 11.81 10.91 -11.10
C TRP A 35 13.23 11.45 -10.89
N ASN A 36 13.86 10.99 -9.80
CA ASN A 36 15.27 11.22 -9.52
C ASN A 36 15.99 9.88 -9.71
N LYS A 37 16.81 9.79 -10.77
CA LYS A 37 17.53 8.56 -11.13
C LYS A 37 18.35 8.05 -9.94
N ALA A 38 18.10 6.81 -9.52
CA ALA A 38 18.69 6.25 -8.31
C ALA A 38 19.98 5.45 -8.53
N TYR A 39 20.02 4.66 -9.61
CA TYR A 39 21.12 3.75 -9.94
C TYR A 39 21.32 3.67 -11.47
N SER A 40 22.39 3.02 -11.94
CA SER A 40 22.79 3.05 -13.36
C SER A 40 21.70 2.57 -14.32
N GLU A 41 21.07 1.45 -13.97
CA GLU A 41 20.02 0.77 -14.74
C GLU A 41 18.60 1.28 -14.46
N ASP A 42 18.46 2.31 -13.61
CA ASP A 42 17.18 2.97 -13.36
C ASP A 42 16.76 3.79 -14.59
N SER A 43 15.46 3.71 -14.91
CA SER A 43 14.84 4.47 -15.99
C SER A 43 13.45 4.91 -15.58
N ILE A 44 12.99 6.03 -16.15
CA ILE A 44 11.64 6.52 -15.90
C ILE A 44 10.56 5.52 -16.29
N ASP A 45 10.80 4.68 -17.31
CA ASP A 45 9.87 3.63 -17.73
C ASP A 45 9.74 2.54 -16.66
N LYS A 46 10.86 2.09 -16.07
CA LYS A 46 10.84 1.13 -14.95
C LYS A 46 10.18 1.76 -13.73
N SER A 47 10.49 3.03 -13.45
CA SER A 47 9.86 3.80 -12.37
C SER A 47 8.34 3.97 -12.58
N LEU A 48 7.87 4.17 -13.81
CA LEU A 48 6.44 4.21 -14.12
C LEU A 48 5.77 2.84 -13.92
N ILE A 49 6.45 1.75 -14.26
CA ILE A 49 5.98 0.39 -13.95
C ILE A 49 5.87 0.21 -12.42
N GLY A 50 6.91 0.58 -11.67
CA GLY A 50 6.89 0.55 -10.20
C GLY A 50 5.76 1.38 -9.60
N LEU A 51 5.50 2.58 -10.13
CA LEU A 51 4.37 3.41 -9.71
C LEU A 51 3.03 2.72 -9.98
N LYS A 52 2.85 2.12 -11.17
CA LYS A 52 1.63 1.37 -11.49
C LYS A 52 1.42 0.20 -10.52
N TRP A 53 2.47 -0.55 -10.21
CA TRP A 53 2.40 -1.60 -9.18
C TRP A 53 2.02 -1.04 -7.81
N ALA A 54 2.64 0.06 -7.37
CA ALA A 54 2.30 0.73 -6.11
C ALA A 54 0.81 1.10 -6.02
N LEU A 55 0.26 1.69 -7.09
CA LEU A 55 -1.16 2.08 -7.16
C LEU A 55 -2.08 0.85 -7.23
N SER A 56 -1.65 -0.20 -7.94
CA SER A 56 -2.38 -1.47 -7.99
C SER A 56 -2.52 -2.06 -6.58
N TYR A 57 -1.45 -2.09 -5.77
CA TYR A 57 -1.53 -2.57 -4.37
C TYR A 57 -2.53 -1.80 -3.50
N LEU A 58 -2.91 -0.59 -3.91
CA LEU A 58 -3.92 0.26 -3.26
C LEU A 58 -5.31 0.10 -3.90
N GLY A 59 -5.53 -0.95 -4.68
CA GLY A 59 -6.83 -1.27 -5.28
C GLY A 59 -7.12 -0.57 -6.61
N ALA A 60 -6.16 0.16 -7.20
CA ALA A 60 -6.36 0.76 -8.52
C ALA A 60 -6.54 -0.29 -9.62
N VAL A 61 -7.52 -0.08 -10.50
CA VAL A 61 -7.77 -0.93 -11.68
C VAL A 61 -6.75 -0.67 -12.80
N LEU A 62 -6.26 0.56 -12.95
CA LEU A 62 -5.33 1.00 -14.01
C LEU A 62 -5.84 0.68 -15.44
N PRO A 63 -6.88 1.38 -15.91
CA PRO A 63 -7.44 1.16 -17.24
C PRO A 63 -6.41 1.33 -18.36
N THR A 64 -6.30 0.35 -19.25
CA THR A 64 -5.34 0.36 -20.38
C THR A 64 -5.65 1.45 -21.40
N SER A 65 -6.93 1.69 -21.68
CA SER A 65 -7.40 2.65 -22.69
C SER A 65 -7.24 4.12 -22.29
N ASN A 66 -7.14 4.42 -21.00
CA ASN A 66 -7.04 5.78 -20.46
C ASN A 66 -6.22 5.80 -19.17
N SER A 67 -4.94 5.45 -19.28
CA SER A 67 -4.08 5.14 -18.12
C SER A 67 -3.87 6.30 -17.13
N GLY A 68 -4.20 7.54 -17.48
CA GLY A 68 -4.04 8.70 -16.59
C GLY A 68 -2.60 9.19 -16.41
N PHE A 69 -1.62 8.62 -17.12
CA PHE A 69 -0.21 9.01 -17.02
C PHE A 69 0.28 9.76 -18.25
N ILE A 70 1.06 10.81 -18.05
CA ILE A 70 1.83 11.51 -19.08
C ILE A 70 3.27 11.62 -18.58
N VAL A 71 4.23 11.15 -19.37
CA VAL A 71 5.66 11.28 -19.05
C VAL A 71 6.23 12.49 -19.81
N ASN A 72 6.85 13.41 -19.07
CA ASN A 72 7.53 14.59 -19.63
C ASN A 72 8.92 14.74 -19.00
N ASN A 73 9.97 14.42 -19.77
CA ASN A 73 11.35 14.37 -19.30
C ASN A 73 11.49 13.50 -18.04
N ASN A 74 11.77 14.12 -16.89
CA ASN A 74 11.94 13.45 -15.61
C ASN A 74 10.70 13.59 -14.70
N THR A 75 9.54 13.92 -15.26
CA THR A 75 8.29 14.08 -14.49
C THR A 75 7.21 13.17 -15.05
N ILE A 76 6.56 12.42 -14.16
CA ILE A 76 5.34 11.67 -14.44
C ILE A 76 4.17 12.51 -13.93
N ILE A 77 3.31 12.95 -14.83
CA ILE A 77 2.05 13.63 -14.51
C ILE A 77 0.97 12.56 -14.42
N MET A 78 0.28 12.52 -13.30
CA MET A 78 -0.76 11.52 -13.03
C MET A 78 -2.09 12.19 -12.75
N ASP A 79 -3.13 11.81 -13.50
CA ASP A 79 -4.53 12.19 -13.28
C ASP A 79 -5.21 11.12 -12.42
N LEU A 80 -5.41 11.44 -11.14
CA LEU A 80 -5.92 10.54 -10.11
C LEU A 80 -7.32 9.99 -10.43
N LYS A 81 -8.16 10.73 -11.16
CA LYS A 81 -9.50 10.28 -11.55
C LYS A 81 -9.47 9.17 -12.61
N LYS A 82 -8.38 9.07 -13.36
CA LYS A 82 -8.24 8.09 -14.46
C LYS A 82 -7.57 6.78 -14.04
N ILE A 83 -7.00 6.73 -12.84
CA ILE A 83 -6.24 5.57 -12.32
C ILE A 83 -7.15 4.39 -11.98
N GLY A 84 -8.45 4.63 -11.77
CA GLY A 84 -9.44 3.58 -11.47
C GLY A 84 -9.44 3.17 -10.00
N PHE A 85 -9.30 4.14 -9.10
CA PHE A 85 -9.60 3.96 -7.68
C PHE A 85 -11.12 3.94 -7.45
N ASN A 86 -11.56 3.27 -6.37
CA ASN A 86 -12.92 3.46 -5.87
C ASN A 86 -13.10 4.88 -5.29
N ASP A 87 -14.33 5.31 -5.03
CA ASP A 87 -14.62 6.68 -4.60
C ASP A 87 -13.95 7.06 -3.27
N ASN A 88 -13.88 6.13 -2.31
CA ASN A 88 -13.24 6.40 -1.02
C ASN A 88 -11.72 6.53 -1.18
N ALA A 89 -11.07 5.57 -1.85
CA ALA A 89 -9.65 5.60 -2.16
C ALA A 89 -9.27 6.89 -2.90
N LEU A 90 -10.04 7.28 -3.92
CA LEU A 90 -9.84 8.53 -4.66
C LEU A 90 -9.92 9.75 -3.73
N LYS A 91 -10.94 9.81 -2.86
CA LYS A 91 -11.09 10.90 -1.88
C LYS A 91 -9.86 10.99 -0.96
N LYS A 92 -9.38 9.87 -0.42
CA LYS A 92 -8.21 9.83 0.46
C LYS A 92 -6.94 10.27 -0.27
N ILE A 93 -6.73 9.80 -1.49
CA ILE A 93 -5.55 10.17 -2.28
C ILE A 93 -5.60 11.65 -2.69
N LEU A 94 -6.78 12.22 -2.96
CA LEU A 94 -6.91 13.66 -3.22
C LEU A 94 -6.55 14.51 -2.00
N ILE A 95 -6.94 14.10 -0.79
CA ILE A 95 -6.52 14.77 0.47
C ILE A 95 -4.99 14.74 0.60
N LEU A 96 -4.37 13.57 0.37
CA LEU A 96 -2.92 13.45 0.42
C LEU A 96 -2.23 14.32 -0.64
N SER A 97 -2.75 14.30 -1.87
CA SER A 97 -2.25 15.09 -3.00
C SER A 97 -2.28 16.59 -2.68
N GLU A 98 -3.37 17.09 -2.09
CA GLU A 98 -3.48 18.48 -1.65
C GLU A 98 -2.43 18.83 -0.58
N LYS A 99 -2.23 17.97 0.42
CA LYS A 99 -1.19 18.18 1.44
C LYS A 99 0.21 18.19 0.84
N ILE A 100 0.49 17.29 -0.11
CA ILE A 100 1.77 17.25 -0.83
C ILE A 100 1.98 18.54 -1.63
N LYS A 101 0.98 18.99 -2.40
CA LYS A 101 1.04 20.24 -3.19
C LYS A 101 1.32 21.48 -2.34
N ASN A 102 0.93 21.43 -1.06
CA ASN A 102 1.15 22.52 -0.12
C ASN A 102 2.57 22.57 0.50
N THR A 103 3.39 21.54 0.30
CA THR A 103 4.77 21.47 0.81
C THR A 103 5.71 22.44 0.09
N TYR A 104 6.84 22.74 0.72
CA TYR A 104 7.90 23.54 0.09
C TYR A 104 8.51 22.81 -1.12
N GLU A 105 8.77 21.50 -1.00
CA GLU A 105 9.23 20.65 -2.11
C GLU A 105 8.36 20.82 -3.37
N TYR A 106 7.04 20.62 -3.25
CA TYR A 106 6.16 20.69 -4.41
C TYR A 106 6.07 22.10 -4.99
N LYS A 107 5.98 23.13 -4.12
CA LYS A 107 5.92 24.53 -4.58
C LYS A 107 7.20 24.96 -5.30
N ASN A 108 8.36 24.46 -4.88
CA ASN A 108 9.65 24.79 -5.50
C ASN A 108 9.89 24.01 -6.79
N ASN A 109 9.56 22.72 -6.81
CA ASN A 109 9.88 21.82 -7.92
C ASN A 109 8.72 21.65 -8.92
N ASN A 110 7.53 22.16 -8.59
CA ASN A 110 6.25 21.84 -9.23
C ASN A 110 5.98 20.33 -9.32
N ALA A 111 6.53 19.56 -8.39
CA ALA A 111 6.45 18.10 -8.30
C ALA A 111 6.94 17.60 -6.93
N VAL A 112 6.49 16.43 -6.51
CA VAL A 112 7.04 15.68 -5.36
C VAL A 112 7.98 14.58 -5.86
N ASP A 113 9.00 14.21 -5.10
CA ASP A 113 9.78 13.01 -5.39
C ASP A 113 8.88 11.76 -5.52
N LEU A 114 9.08 10.99 -6.58
CA LEU A 114 8.30 9.78 -6.87
C LEU A 114 8.43 8.72 -5.76
N GLY A 115 9.63 8.52 -5.23
CA GLY A 115 9.87 7.57 -4.15
C GLY A 115 9.24 8.03 -2.83
N ARG A 116 9.27 9.33 -2.53
CA ARG A 116 8.53 9.92 -1.40
C ARG A 116 7.03 9.67 -1.54
N TYR A 117 6.48 9.86 -2.73
CA TYR A 117 5.06 9.62 -3.00
C TYR A 117 4.67 8.15 -2.73
N VAL A 118 5.45 7.19 -3.25
CA VAL A 118 5.22 5.76 -2.98
C VAL A 118 5.38 5.43 -1.49
N THR A 119 6.37 6.01 -0.82
CA THR A 119 6.61 5.86 0.62
C THR A 119 5.42 6.36 1.44
N LEU A 120 4.85 7.50 1.08
CA LEU A 120 3.65 8.03 1.72
C LEU A 120 2.47 7.07 1.52
N LEU A 121 2.27 6.53 0.33
CA LEU A 121 1.13 5.67 0.05
C LEU A 121 1.18 4.30 0.74
N LEU A 122 2.35 3.63 0.71
CA LEU A 122 2.49 2.24 1.17
C LEU A 122 3.23 2.12 2.50
N GLY A 123 4.16 3.03 2.81
CA GLY A 123 4.98 2.96 4.03
C GLY A 123 4.28 3.42 5.29
N SER A 124 3.21 4.22 5.16
CA SER A 124 2.28 4.49 6.26
C SER A 124 1.16 3.45 6.25
N SER A 125 1.07 2.67 7.32
CA SER A 125 0.02 1.66 7.47
C SER A 125 -1.34 2.31 7.60
N GLU A 126 -1.42 3.46 8.28
CA GLU A 126 -2.65 4.26 8.34
C GLU A 126 -3.10 4.72 6.96
N HIS A 127 -2.18 5.19 6.10
CA HIS A 127 -2.56 5.56 4.74
C HIS A 127 -3.04 4.37 3.93
N TYR A 128 -2.29 3.27 3.97
CA TYR A 128 -2.66 2.03 3.30
C TYR A 128 -4.06 1.56 3.72
N TYR A 129 -4.33 1.51 5.02
CA TYR A 129 -5.62 1.05 5.55
C TYR A 129 -6.77 1.97 5.16
N GLU A 130 -6.60 3.28 5.24
CA GLU A 130 -7.65 4.24 4.87
C GLU A 130 -7.95 4.24 3.37
N ILE A 131 -6.93 4.03 2.52
CA ILE A 131 -7.10 3.96 1.06
C ILE A 131 -7.79 2.66 0.65
N LEU A 132 -7.49 1.54 1.30
CA LEU A 132 -8.07 0.23 0.98
C LEU A 132 -9.33 -0.13 1.78
N ASP A 133 -9.82 0.77 2.62
CA ASP A 133 -10.97 0.52 3.49
C ASP A 133 -10.77 -0.72 4.39
N VAL A 134 -9.58 -0.88 4.97
CA VAL A 134 -9.36 -1.89 6.01
C VAL A 134 -10.05 -1.39 7.28
N PRO A 135 -11.04 -2.08 7.84
CA PRO A 135 -11.80 -1.57 8.99
C PRO A 135 -10.96 -1.53 10.27
N ASN A 136 -11.38 -0.69 11.21
CA ASN A 136 -10.73 -0.56 12.51
C ASN A 136 -10.96 -1.77 13.43
N ASN A 137 -12.00 -2.56 13.16
CA ASN A 137 -12.32 -3.75 13.93
C ASN A 137 -12.37 -5.01 13.05
N LEU A 138 -11.72 -6.08 13.50
CA LEU A 138 -11.66 -7.37 12.82
C LEU A 138 -13.05 -7.95 12.52
N ASN A 139 -14.02 -7.78 13.43
CA ASN A 139 -15.37 -8.32 13.23
C ASN A 139 -16.08 -7.71 12.02
N GLU A 140 -15.73 -6.49 11.64
CA GLU A 140 -16.28 -5.87 10.42
C GLU A 140 -15.85 -6.63 9.18
N ILE A 141 -14.64 -7.21 9.15
CA ILE A 141 -14.21 -8.11 8.08
C ILE A 141 -14.92 -9.46 8.23
N LEU A 142 -14.82 -10.09 9.41
CA LEU A 142 -15.32 -11.46 9.60
C LEU A 142 -16.82 -11.60 9.30
N ASN A 143 -17.61 -10.55 9.55
CA ASN A 143 -19.04 -10.55 9.25
C ASN A 143 -19.38 -10.47 7.74
N GLN A 144 -18.41 -10.16 6.88
CA GLN A 144 -18.58 -10.11 5.42
C GLN A 144 -18.37 -11.47 4.75
N TYR A 145 -17.77 -12.42 5.46
CA TYR A 145 -17.38 -13.72 4.91
C TYR A 145 -17.95 -14.87 5.72
N ASN A 146 -18.30 -15.94 5.02
CA ASN A 146 -18.62 -17.22 5.66
C ASN A 146 -17.33 -18.05 5.71
N LEU A 147 -16.68 -18.08 6.87
CA LEU A 147 -15.51 -18.92 7.10
C LEU A 147 -15.91 -20.40 7.10
N LEU A 148 -15.07 -21.23 6.49
CA LEU A 148 -15.23 -22.67 6.50
C LEU A 148 -14.93 -23.25 7.89
N PRO A 149 -15.59 -24.36 8.27
CA PRO A 149 -15.29 -25.05 9.52
C PRO A 149 -13.87 -25.66 9.51
N GLU A 150 -13.35 -26.02 8.34
CA GLU A 150 -12.00 -26.51 8.17
C GLU A 150 -10.96 -25.40 8.39
N LYS A 151 -9.85 -25.78 9.02
CA LYS A 151 -8.74 -24.87 9.35
C LYS A 151 -7.40 -25.60 9.30
N GLY A 152 -6.37 -24.88 8.87
CA GLY A 152 -4.99 -25.33 8.91
C GLY A 152 -4.31 -24.97 10.22
N TYR A 153 -3.30 -25.75 10.60
CA TYR A 153 -2.42 -25.47 11.72
C TYR A 153 -0.98 -25.42 11.22
N VAL A 154 -0.26 -24.37 11.59
CA VAL A 154 1.14 -24.15 11.20
C VAL A 154 1.97 -24.09 12.48
N ASN A 155 2.79 -25.09 12.71
CA ASN A 155 3.69 -25.20 13.87
C ASN A 155 5.17 -24.93 13.52
N ASN A 156 5.44 -24.61 12.26
CA ASN A 156 6.76 -24.26 11.76
C ASN A 156 6.60 -23.19 10.68
N SER A 157 6.55 -21.92 11.11
CA SER A 157 6.42 -20.76 10.23
C SER A 157 7.78 -20.19 9.87
N GLY A 158 7.91 -19.70 8.64
CA GLY A 158 9.10 -18.93 8.21
C GLY A 158 9.02 -17.44 8.55
N VAL A 159 7.90 -16.97 9.11
CA VAL A 159 7.66 -15.54 9.40
C VAL A 159 7.28 -15.35 10.86
N SER A 160 6.33 -16.14 11.36
CA SER A 160 5.92 -16.12 12.77
C SER A 160 6.91 -16.90 13.62
N LEU A 161 7.16 -16.42 14.83
CA LEU A 161 7.91 -17.12 15.88
C LEU A 161 6.98 -18.04 16.70
N GLU A 162 5.68 -17.95 16.47
CA GLU A 162 4.62 -18.66 17.17
C GLU A 162 3.91 -19.67 16.25
N HIS A 163 2.96 -20.43 16.81
CA HIS A 163 2.09 -21.28 16.01
C HIS A 163 0.94 -20.46 15.41
N ARG A 164 0.44 -20.87 14.25
CA ARG A 164 -0.65 -20.17 13.56
C ARG A 164 -1.82 -21.11 13.29
N ILE A 165 -3.03 -20.59 13.47
CA ILE A 165 -4.26 -21.21 12.95
C ILE A 165 -4.72 -20.39 11.75
N ILE A 166 -4.99 -21.06 10.63
CA ILE A 166 -5.43 -20.41 9.41
C ILE A 166 -6.81 -20.94 9.03
N GLN A 167 -7.79 -20.03 9.00
CA GLN A 167 -9.12 -20.24 8.47
C GLN A 167 -9.28 -19.49 7.15
N PHE A 168 -10.23 -19.93 6.33
CA PHE A 168 -10.48 -19.31 5.04
C PHE A 168 -11.95 -19.45 4.66
N SER A 169 -12.44 -18.53 3.85
CA SER A 169 -13.74 -18.68 3.18
C SER A 169 -13.59 -19.50 1.89
N GLU A 170 -14.72 -19.94 1.34
CA GLU A 170 -14.73 -20.34 -0.07
C GLU A 170 -14.32 -19.18 -0.98
N GLN A 171 -13.72 -19.53 -2.11
CA GLN A 171 -13.33 -18.58 -3.14
C GLN A 171 -14.45 -18.44 -4.16
N ASN A 172 -14.96 -17.22 -4.34
CA ASN A 172 -15.90 -16.89 -5.41
C ASN A 172 -15.35 -15.72 -6.23
N GLY A 173 -14.62 -16.01 -7.31
CA GLY A 173 -13.85 -14.99 -8.00
C GLY A 173 -12.79 -14.39 -7.05
N PHE A 174 -12.65 -13.07 -7.07
CA PHE A 174 -11.84 -12.33 -6.10
C PHE A 174 -12.54 -12.12 -4.74
N ASN A 175 -13.62 -12.82 -4.42
CA ASN A 175 -14.19 -12.80 -3.08
C ASN A 175 -13.67 -13.98 -2.28
N GLN A 176 -12.62 -13.75 -1.47
CA GLN A 176 -12.06 -14.72 -0.55
C GLN A 176 -11.33 -14.03 0.60
N LEU A 177 -11.50 -14.57 1.81
CA LEU A 177 -10.78 -14.17 3.01
C LEU A 177 -9.91 -15.34 3.50
N PHE A 178 -8.68 -15.01 3.90
CA PHE A 178 -7.86 -15.81 4.81
C PHE A 178 -7.77 -15.09 6.13
N PHE A 179 -8.07 -15.79 7.21
CA PHE A 179 -8.03 -15.29 8.58
C PHE A 179 -7.02 -16.11 9.36
N CYS A 180 -6.04 -15.43 9.95
CA CYS A 180 -5.00 -16.06 10.73
C CYS A 180 -5.05 -15.60 12.19
N GLN A 181 -4.84 -16.56 13.09
CA GLN A 181 -4.60 -16.33 14.51
C GLN A 181 -3.18 -16.76 14.82
N GLU A 182 -2.39 -15.86 15.40
CA GLU A 182 -1.09 -16.18 15.97
C GLU A 182 -1.26 -16.58 17.45
N ILE A 183 -0.81 -17.77 17.82
CA ILE A 183 -1.17 -18.40 19.09
C ILE A 183 0.02 -18.98 19.85
N ASN A 184 -0.06 -18.88 21.18
CA ASN A 184 0.78 -19.66 22.05
C ASN A 184 0.39 -21.14 21.99
N PRO A 185 1.30 -22.06 21.64
CA PRO A 185 0.96 -23.46 21.44
C PRO A 185 0.61 -24.23 22.70
N ILE A 186 1.00 -23.73 23.87
CA ILE A 186 0.78 -24.39 25.16
C ILE A 186 -0.53 -23.90 25.79
N THR A 187 -0.77 -22.59 25.79
CA THR A 187 -1.90 -21.97 26.47
C THR A 187 -3.10 -21.72 25.56
N GLY A 188 -2.88 -21.68 24.24
CA GLY A 188 -3.90 -21.32 23.25
C GLY A 188 -4.28 -19.84 23.23
N VAL A 189 -3.56 -18.99 23.98
CA VAL A 189 -3.74 -17.54 23.94
C VAL A 189 -3.42 -17.03 22.55
N VAL A 190 -4.27 -16.15 22.02
CA VAL A 190 -4.04 -15.44 20.76
C VAL A 190 -3.28 -14.16 21.04
N TYR A 191 -2.18 -13.95 20.33
CA TYR A 191 -1.41 -12.71 20.41
C TYR A 191 -1.96 -11.65 19.44
N GLU A 192 -2.13 -12.04 18.18
CA GLU A 192 -2.54 -11.14 17.10
C GLU A 192 -3.37 -11.88 16.05
N TYR A 193 -4.07 -11.09 15.23
CA TYR A 193 -4.76 -11.58 14.06
C TYR A 193 -4.26 -10.91 12.78
N GLU A 194 -4.26 -11.67 11.70
CA GLU A 194 -3.98 -11.17 10.36
C GLU A 194 -5.10 -11.58 9.40
N THR A 195 -5.40 -10.71 8.45
CA THR A 195 -6.34 -11.01 7.37
C THR A 195 -5.70 -10.77 6.01
N ILE A 196 -6.03 -11.63 5.05
CA ILE A 196 -5.73 -11.43 3.63
C ILE A 196 -7.03 -11.56 2.85
N GLU A 197 -7.40 -10.51 2.12
CA GLU A 197 -8.55 -10.50 1.23
C GLU A 197 -8.09 -10.36 -0.23
N LEU A 198 -8.78 -11.05 -1.13
CA LEU A 198 -8.58 -10.85 -2.57
C LEU A 198 -9.31 -9.58 -3.03
N LEU A 199 -8.67 -8.76 -3.84
CA LEU A 199 -9.26 -7.57 -4.47
C LEU A 199 -9.58 -7.85 -5.94
N THR A 200 -10.59 -7.14 -6.46
CA THR A 200 -11.08 -7.32 -7.85
C THR A 200 -10.06 -6.92 -8.92
N ASN A 201 -9.08 -6.09 -8.58
CA ASN A 201 -7.95 -5.76 -9.44
C ASN A 201 -6.81 -6.81 -9.38
N GLY A 202 -7.04 -7.95 -8.72
CA GLY A 202 -6.09 -9.03 -8.56
C GLY A 202 -5.15 -8.90 -7.36
N GLN A 203 -5.12 -7.76 -6.67
CA GLN A 203 -4.20 -7.58 -5.54
C GLN A 203 -4.73 -8.16 -4.24
N LEU A 204 -3.89 -8.12 -3.21
CA LEU A 204 -4.24 -8.56 -1.86
C LEU A 204 -4.42 -7.34 -0.94
N ARG A 205 -5.43 -7.39 -0.08
CA ARG A 205 -5.61 -6.45 1.02
C ARG A 205 -5.22 -7.13 2.33
N PHE A 206 -4.29 -6.53 3.06
CA PHE A 206 -3.76 -7.04 4.32
C PHE A 206 -4.34 -6.27 5.52
N GLY A 207 -4.72 -6.97 6.57
CA GLY A 207 -5.13 -6.38 7.85
C GLY A 207 -4.34 -6.99 9.00
N ILE A 208 -3.98 -6.16 9.99
CA ILE A 208 -3.29 -6.58 11.21
C ILE A 208 -4.09 -6.04 12.40
N PHE A 209 -4.40 -6.93 13.35
CA PHE A 209 -5.22 -6.61 14.51
C PHE A 209 -4.59 -7.16 15.79
N ASP A 210 -4.76 -6.43 16.88
CA ASP A 210 -4.36 -6.89 18.21
C ASP A 210 -5.25 -8.05 18.71
N GLN A 211 -4.91 -8.64 19.86
CA GLN A 211 -5.71 -9.68 20.52
C GLN A 211 -7.20 -9.31 20.78
N ASN A 212 -7.54 -8.02 20.79
CA ASN A 212 -8.92 -7.53 20.98
C ASN A 212 -9.64 -7.30 19.63
N GLY A 213 -8.97 -7.55 18.50
CA GLY A 213 -9.48 -7.32 17.16
C GLY A 213 -9.46 -5.85 16.74
N ILE A 214 -8.63 -5.01 17.36
CA ILE A 214 -8.44 -3.60 16.98
C ILE A 214 -7.27 -3.48 16.00
N ARG A 215 -7.48 -2.76 14.89
CA ARG A 215 -6.49 -2.55 13.83
C ARG A 215 -5.23 -1.90 14.40
N LYS A 216 -4.05 -2.43 14.06
CA LYS A 216 -2.74 -1.89 14.45
C LYS A 216 -1.82 -1.70 13.24
N ASN A 217 -0.78 -0.88 13.39
CA ASN A 217 0.10 -0.48 12.27
C ASN A 217 1.17 -1.50 11.90
N SER A 218 1.53 -2.43 12.77
CA SER A 218 2.48 -3.50 12.47
C SER A 218 2.25 -4.66 13.43
N VAL A 219 2.71 -5.86 13.09
CA VAL A 219 2.78 -6.96 14.07
C VAL A 219 3.75 -6.63 15.21
N ASP A 220 3.67 -7.38 16.30
CA ASP A 220 4.67 -7.36 17.36
C ASP A 220 5.92 -8.16 16.95
N ALA A 221 7.09 -7.50 16.98
CA ALA A 221 8.36 -8.13 16.62
C ALA A 221 8.82 -9.21 17.61
N GLU A 222 8.25 -9.25 18.81
CA GLU A 222 8.49 -10.36 19.76
C GLU A 222 7.86 -11.67 19.31
N HIS A 223 6.80 -11.62 18.49
CA HIS A 223 6.04 -12.79 18.05
C HIS A 223 6.13 -13.06 16.54
N SER A 224 6.44 -12.06 15.73
CA SER A 224 6.44 -12.19 14.27
C SER A 224 7.42 -11.26 13.55
N ASN A 225 8.04 -11.78 12.50
CA ASN A 225 8.89 -10.99 11.60
C ASN A 225 8.11 -10.33 10.45
N ALA A 226 6.77 -10.36 10.46
CA ALA A 226 5.94 -9.86 9.36
C ALA A 226 5.99 -8.33 9.17
N GLY A 227 6.35 -7.57 10.21
CA GLY A 227 6.40 -6.10 10.18
C GLY A 227 5.06 -5.43 9.84
N LYS A 228 5.09 -4.54 8.85
CA LYS A 228 3.93 -3.77 8.35
C LYS A 228 3.26 -4.45 7.15
N PRO A 229 2.02 -4.04 6.78
CA PRO A 229 1.37 -4.50 5.55
C PRO A 229 2.25 -4.40 4.31
N ALA A 230 3.05 -3.33 4.18
CA ALA A 230 3.97 -3.16 3.07
C ALA A 230 4.99 -4.31 2.97
N LYS A 231 5.56 -4.76 4.09
CA LYS A 231 6.51 -5.89 4.08
C LYS A 231 5.84 -7.17 3.60
N CYS A 232 4.59 -7.41 3.99
CA CYS A 232 3.80 -8.55 3.51
C CYS A 232 3.58 -8.54 1.99
N MET A 233 3.44 -7.35 1.37
CA MET A 233 3.34 -7.23 -0.09
C MET A 233 4.59 -7.78 -0.80
N TRP A 234 5.77 -7.61 -0.18
CA TRP A 234 7.07 -7.93 -0.76
C TRP A 234 7.53 -9.34 -0.41
N CYS A 235 7.55 -9.71 0.87
CA CYS A 235 8.07 -11.00 1.34
C CYS A 235 7.28 -12.21 0.80
N HIS A 236 6.07 -11.99 0.28
CA HIS A 236 5.23 -13.02 -0.30
C HIS A 236 4.76 -12.72 -1.73
N GLU A 237 5.40 -11.77 -2.42
CA GLU A 237 5.06 -11.38 -3.80
C GLU A 237 3.54 -11.14 -4.00
N SER A 238 2.83 -10.71 -2.95
CA SER A 238 1.36 -10.63 -2.86
C SER A 238 0.62 -11.84 -3.46
N ASN A 239 1.01 -13.05 -3.06
CA ASN A 239 0.38 -14.31 -3.44
C ASN A 239 -0.09 -15.14 -2.25
N ILE A 240 -1.07 -16.02 -2.50
CA ILE A 240 -1.45 -17.07 -1.54
C ILE A 240 -0.30 -18.06 -1.48
N GLN A 241 0.39 -18.11 -0.33
CA GLN A 241 1.58 -18.92 -0.19
C GLN A 241 1.25 -20.38 0.09
N GLN A 242 2.05 -21.26 -0.49
CA GLN A 242 2.08 -22.66 -0.12
C GLN A 242 2.98 -22.84 1.12
N MET A 243 2.83 -23.94 1.85
CA MET A 243 3.78 -24.27 2.90
C MET A 243 5.13 -24.66 2.29
N TYR A 244 6.20 -24.10 2.85
CA TYR A 244 7.59 -24.37 2.44
C TYR A 244 8.21 -25.53 3.22
N THR A 245 7.71 -25.78 4.43
CA THR A 245 8.18 -26.82 5.34
C THR A 245 7.02 -27.73 5.76
N PRO A 246 7.27 -29.03 5.96
CA PRO A 246 6.27 -29.93 6.53
C PRO A 246 5.79 -29.46 7.90
N GLN A 247 4.50 -29.62 8.14
CA GLN A 247 3.85 -29.34 9.43
C GLN A 247 3.45 -30.66 10.10
N ALA A 248 3.32 -30.66 11.42
CA ALA A 248 2.73 -31.79 12.13
C ALA A 248 1.20 -31.81 11.95
N ASP A 249 0.60 -33.00 11.99
CA ASP A 249 -0.86 -33.15 11.97
C ASP A 249 -1.42 -33.00 13.38
N PHE A 250 -2.45 -32.16 13.52
CA PHE A 250 -3.14 -31.88 14.78
C PHE A 250 -4.61 -32.25 14.69
N ASN A 251 -5.14 -32.89 15.74
CA ASN A 251 -6.55 -33.28 15.79
C ASN A 251 -7.47 -32.04 15.70
N GLY A 252 -8.49 -32.11 14.85
CA GLY A 252 -9.41 -30.99 14.61
C GLY A 252 -8.92 -29.95 13.60
N TYR A 253 -7.81 -30.21 12.91
CA TYR A 253 -7.29 -29.39 11.82
C TYR A 253 -7.11 -30.26 10.56
N LEU A 254 -7.02 -29.62 9.40
CA LEU A 254 -6.65 -30.28 8.15
C LEU A 254 -5.25 -30.90 8.30
N ALA A 255 -5.09 -32.12 7.78
CA ALA A 255 -3.78 -32.73 7.69
C ALA A 255 -2.87 -31.89 6.76
N TYR A 256 -1.56 -31.94 6.99
CA TYR A 256 -0.58 -31.12 6.25
C TYR A 256 -0.78 -31.21 4.73
N ASN A 257 -0.90 -32.42 4.18
CA ASN A 257 -1.05 -32.61 2.72
C ASN A 257 -2.38 -32.06 2.19
N GLU A 258 -3.46 -32.14 2.97
CA GLU A 258 -4.77 -31.61 2.59
C GLU A 258 -4.76 -30.08 2.61
N PHE A 259 -4.19 -29.49 3.69
CA PHE A 259 -4.06 -28.05 3.81
C PHE A 259 -3.16 -27.47 2.70
N GLN A 260 -2.03 -28.12 2.41
CA GLN A 260 -1.14 -27.75 1.31
C GLN A 260 -1.87 -27.75 -0.04
N SER A 261 -2.60 -28.83 -0.32
CA SER A 261 -3.34 -28.98 -1.57
C SER A 261 -4.40 -27.90 -1.72
N ARG A 262 -5.08 -27.53 -0.62
CA ARG A 262 -6.06 -26.46 -0.60
C ARG A 262 -5.43 -25.10 -0.90
N LEU A 263 -4.32 -24.75 -0.25
CA LEU A 263 -3.60 -23.49 -0.50
C LEU A 263 -3.10 -23.40 -1.95
N ILE A 264 -2.53 -24.48 -2.49
CA ILE A 264 -2.09 -24.54 -3.89
C ILE A 264 -3.28 -24.34 -4.83
N SER A 265 -4.43 -24.96 -4.55
CA SER A 265 -5.63 -24.80 -5.38
C SER A 265 -6.13 -23.35 -5.39
N TYR A 266 -6.21 -22.69 -4.24
CA TYR A 266 -6.59 -21.27 -4.17
C TYR A 266 -5.58 -20.36 -4.86
N ARG A 267 -4.27 -20.65 -4.71
CA ARG A 267 -3.20 -19.92 -5.41
C ARG A 267 -3.35 -20.02 -6.92
N GLU A 268 -3.51 -21.22 -7.46
CA GLU A 268 -3.63 -21.41 -8.92
C GLU A 268 -4.91 -20.77 -9.46
N SER A 269 -6.04 -20.92 -8.76
CA SER A 269 -7.28 -20.25 -9.10
C SER A 269 -7.11 -18.72 -9.14
N ASN A 270 -6.50 -18.14 -8.10
CA ASN A 270 -6.18 -16.71 -8.08
C ASN A 270 -5.25 -16.29 -9.23
N ARG A 271 -4.23 -17.09 -9.53
CA ARG A 271 -3.30 -16.84 -10.64
C ARG A 271 -4.03 -16.83 -11.99
N VAL A 272 -4.93 -17.77 -12.25
CA VAL A 272 -5.73 -17.80 -13.48
C VAL A 272 -6.60 -16.54 -13.60
N MET A 273 -7.24 -16.11 -12.52
CA MET A 273 -8.05 -14.88 -12.52
C MET A 273 -7.21 -13.64 -12.79
N LYS A 274 -6.06 -13.49 -12.11
CA LYS A 274 -5.09 -12.41 -12.33
C LYS A 274 -4.66 -12.31 -13.80
N LEU A 275 -4.30 -13.44 -14.42
CA LEU A 275 -3.88 -13.50 -15.82
C LEU A 275 -5.02 -13.25 -16.82
N GLY A 276 -6.27 -13.34 -16.38
CA GLY A 276 -7.45 -13.03 -17.19
C GLY A 276 -7.87 -11.55 -17.14
N LEU A 277 -7.22 -10.72 -16.33
CA LEU A 277 -7.52 -9.28 -16.26
C LEU A 277 -7.00 -8.56 -17.52
N ASN A 278 -7.87 -7.76 -18.14
CA ASN A 278 -7.51 -6.95 -19.31
C ASN A 278 -6.91 -5.58 -18.94
N ASP A 279 -7.23 -5.10 -17.74
CA ASP A 279 -6.70 -3.88 -17.15
C ASP A 279 -5.81 -4.21 -15.95
N GLY A 280 -4.97 -3.27 -15.53
CA GLY A 280 -4.07 -3.47 -14.41
C GLY A 280 -2.60 -3.59 -14.81
N VAL A 281 -1.84 -4.14 -13.87
CA VAL A 281 -0.44 -4.52 -14.08
C VAL A 281 -0.34 -5.86 -14.80
N ASP A 282 0.80 -6.11 -15.44
CA ASP A 282 1.03 -7.40 -16.10
C ASP A 282 1.43 -8.48 -15.08
N PHE A 283 0.45 -9.25 -14.62
CA PHE A 283 0.65 -10.36 -13.68
C PHE A 283 1.49 -11.52 -14.26
N SER A 284 1.77 -11.55 -15.57
CA SER A 284 2.72 -12.53 -16.14
C SER A 284 4.18 -12.16 -15.84
N GLN A 285 4.44 -10.89 -15.50
CA GLN A 285 5.78 -10.36 -15.24
C GLN A 285 6.08 -10.37 -13.74
N THR A 286 6.46 -11.54 -13.25
CA THR A 286 6.59 -11.82 -11.80
C THR A 286 7.60 -10.93 -11.07
N GLN A 287 8.53 -10.27 -11.75
CA GLN A 287 9.57 -9.44 -11.14
C GLN A 287 9.29 -7.94 -11.22
N GLN A 288 8.26 -7.48 -11.95
CA GLN A 288 8.02 -6.05 -12.11
C GLN A 288 7.63 -5.33 -10.80
N HIS A 289 7.06 -6.06 -9.84
CA HIS A 289 6.73 -5.49 -8.54
C HIS A 289 7.96 -4.96 -7.79
N THR A 290 9.14 -5.55 -8.02
CA THR A 290 10.42 -5.11 -7.41
C THR A 290 10.78 -3.67 -7.77
N TYR A 291 10.28 -3.15 -8.91
CA TYR A 291 10.44 -1.73 -9.24
C TYR A 291 9.71 -0.83 -8.24
N THR A 292 8.63 -1.29 -7.61
CA THR A 292 7.97 -0.55 -6.52
C THR A 292 8.87 -0.46 -5.29
N GLU A 293 9.54 -1.57 -4.95
CA GLU A 293 10.47 -1.61 -3.82
C GLU A 293 11.63 -0.64 -4.04
N LEU A 294 12.22 -0.67 -5.23
CA LEU A 294 13.33 0.22 -5.58
C LEU A 294 12.93 1.70 -5.54
N LEU A 295 11.67 2.07 -5.77
CA LEU A 295 11.21 3.46 -5.65
C LEU A 295 11.31 3.98 -4.22
N TYR A 296 10.76 3.26 -3.23
CA TYR A 296 10.82 3.73 -1.85
C TYR A 296 12.19 3.46 -1.22
N ILE A 297 12.86 2.35 -1.54
CA ILE A 297 14.20 2.05 -1.01
C ILE A 297 15.16 3.13 -1.45
N SER A 298 15.19 3.47 -2.74
CA SER A 298 16.09 4.53 -3.20
C SER A 298 15.78 5.90 -2.61
N PHE A 299 14.53 6.13 -2.15
CA PHE A 299 14.17 7.35 -1.44
C PHE A 299 14.56 7.33 0.04
N MET A 300 14.25 6.24 0.75
CA MET A 300 14.55 6.07 2.18
C MET A 300 16.04 5.80 2.43
N GLU A 301 16.74 5.23 1.45
CA GLU A 301 18.15 4.89 1.50
C GLU A 301 18.89 5.41 0.27
N PRO A 302 19.03 6.73 0.11
CA PRO A 302 19.56 7.29 -1.12
C PRO A 302 21.09 7.28 -1.17
N SER A 303 21.64 7.15 -2.39
CA SER A 303 23.05 7.43 -2.68
C SER A 303 23.31 8.94 -2.80
N ALA A 304 24.57 9.36 -2.65
CA ALA A 304 24.96 10.76 -2.86
C ALA A 304 24.64 11.23 -4.30
N GLU A 305 24.76 10.35 -5.29
CA GLU A 305 24.41 10.61 -6.68
C GLU A 305 22.92 10.91 -6.84
N ARG A 306 22.04 10.08 -6.26
CA ARG A 306 20.59 10.34 -6.29
C ARG A 306 20.26 11.66 -5.61
N LEU A 307 20.85 11.91 -4.44
CA LEU A 307 20.66 13.16 -3.69
C LEU A 307 21.10 14.38 -4.48
N SER A 308 22.18 14.29 -5.27
CA SER A 308 22.61 15.40 -6.13
C SER A 308 21.53 15.83 -7.14
N ILE A 309 20.75 14.89 -7.64
CA ILE A 309 19.62 15.12 -8.55
C ILE A 309 18.39 15.62 -7.78
N GLU A 310 18.06 14.98 -6.66
CA GLU A 310 16.94 15.35 -5.79
C GLU A 310 17.09 16.80 -5.31
N TRP A 311 18.26 17.12 -4.73
CA TRP A 311 18.60 18.41 -4.14
C TRP A 311 19.00 19.47 -5.17
N ASN A 312 19.21 19.07 -6.42
CA ASN A 312 19.71 19.93 -7.48
C ASN A 312 21.03 20.65 -7.08
N LEU A 313 21.96 19.87 -6.51
CA LEU A 313 23.27 20.33 -6.07
C LEU A 313 24.38 19.52 -6.76
N PRO A 314 25.58 20.10 -6.98
CA PRO A 314 26.72 19.32 -7.44
C PRO A 314 27.05 18.16 -6.49
N LEU A 315 27.40 16.99 -7.03
CA LEU A 315 27.73 15.80 -6.23
C LEU A 315 28.77 16.07 -5.14
N SER A 316 29.81 16.86 -5.43
CA SER A 316 30.83 17.23 -4.46
C SER A 316 30.28 18.03 -3.27
N GLN A 317 29.27 18.88 -3.51
CA GLN A 317 28.61 19.63 -2.44
C GLN A 317 27.75 18.70 -1.57
N VAL A 318 27.04 17.76 -2.20
CA VAL A 318 26.28 16.73 -1.48
C VAL A 318 27.19 15.87 -0.61
N GLN A 319 28.29 15.37 -1.17
CA GLN A 319 29.29 14.59 -0.42
C GLN A 319 29.86 15.37 0.77
N ASN A 320 30.09 16.68 0.63
CA ASN A 320 30.54 17.52 1.74
C ASN A 320 29.48 17.64 2.84
N LEU A 321 28.20 17.85 2.49
CA LEU A 321 27.09 17.88 3.45
C LEU A 321 26.94 16.55 4.19
N LEU A 322 27.23 15.44 3.51
CA LEU A 322 27.07 14.08 4.03
C LEU A 322 28.31 13.54 4.77
N SER A 323 29.41 14.29 4.81
CA SER A 323 30.74 13.82 5.27
C SER A 323 30.79 13.25 6.70
N ASN A 324 29.82 13.59 7.56
CA ASN A 324 29.74 13.12 8.95
C ASN A 324 28.69 12.03 9.17
N PHE A 325 28.01 11.58 8.12
CA PHE A 325 26.99 10.54 8.20
C PHE A 325 27.58 9.19 7.79
N SER A 326 27.10 8.12 8.43
CA SER A 326 27.51 6.77 8.08
C SER A 326 26.81 6.30 6.82
N THR A 327 27.46 5.42 6.07
CA THR A 327 26.87 4.71 4.94
C THR A 327 26.76 3.23 5.22
N HIS A 328 25.92 2.57 4.44
CA HIS A 328 25.75 1.12 4.45
C HIS A 328 25.41 0.61 3.04
N VAL A 329 25.31 -0.71 2.90
CA VAL A 329 24.88 -1.38 1.67
C VAL A 329 23.57 -2.09 1.94
N TYR A 330 22.56 -1.87 1.09
CA TYR A 330 21.28 -2.57 1.21
C TYR A 330 21.46 -4.07 0.90
N PRO A 331 21.20 -5.00 1.84
CA PRO A 331 21.55 -6.41 1.66
C PRO A 331 20.85 -7.10 0.47
N GLU A 332 19.58 -6.78 0.21
CA GLU A 332 18.80 -7.38 -0.88
C GLU A 332 19.14 -6.77 -2.26
N PHE A 333 19.69 -5.54 -2.28
CA PHE A 333 19.97 -4.77 -3.49
C PHE A 333 21.37 -4.13 -3.44
N PRO A 334 22.44 -4.94 -3.33
CA PRO A 334 23.80 -4.42 -3.14
C PRO A 334 24.31 -3.59 -4.33
N PHE A 335 23.67 -3.70 -5.50
CA PHE A 335 23.98 -2.87 -6.67
C PHE A 335 23.63 -1.39 -6.48
N LEU A 336 22.86 -1.03 -5.44
CA LEU A 336 22.57 0.36 -5.10
C LEU A 336 23.81 1.10 -4.53
N GLY A 337 24.83 0.37 -4.09
CA GLY A 337 26.10 0.93 -3.63
C GLY A 337 26.06 1.40 -2.17
N GLU A 338 26.82 2.46 -1.87
CA GLU A 338 26.86 3.09 -0.56
C GLU A 338 25.67 4.06 -0.40
N LEU A 339 24.83 3.77 0.59
CA LEU A 339 23.58 4.47 0.85
C LEU A 339 23.63 5.14 2.22
N TYR A 340 22.84 6.20 2.37
CA TYR A 340 22.60 6.87 3.64
C TYR A 340 21.20 6.55 4.13
N ASP A 341 20.95 6.49 5.43
CA ASP A 341 19.58 6.48 5.95
C ASP A 341 18.98 7.89 5.84
N ARG A 342 17.85 8.04 5.14
CA ARG A 342 17.11 9.30 5.00
C ARG A 342 16.82 9.94 6.35
N ASN A 343 16.45 9.15 7.36
CA ASN A 343 16.12 9.66 8.69
C ASN A 343 17.28 10.41 9.33
N ASP A 344 18.52 10.02 9.04
CA ASP A 344 19.72 10.68 9.55
C ASP A 344 20.01 11.98 8.79
N ILE A 345 19.80 11.98 7.47
CA ILE A 345 20.25 13.07 6.59
C ILE A 345 19.17 14.11 6.25
N GLU A 346 17.90 13.90 6.61
CA GLU A 346 16.80 14.83 6.26
C GLU A 346 17.05 16.25 6.82
N SER A 347 17.78 16.35 7.95
CA SER A 347 18.12 17.63 8.59
C SER A 347 19.04 18.53 7.76
N VAL A 348 19.80 17.95 6.82
CA VAL A 348 20.72 18.69 5.93
C VAL A 348 20.15 18.88 4.51
N ALA A 349 18.95 18.38 4.24
CA ALA A 349 18.29 18.57 2.95
C ALA A 349 17.93 20.07 2.71
N PRO A 350 18.13 20.60 1.48
CA PRO A 350 17.89 22.02 1.19
C PRO A 350 16.41 22.40 1.13
N PHE A 351 15.51 21.41 1.13
CA PHE A 351 14.08 21.59 1.16
C PHE A 351 13.45 20.49 2.02
N GLN A 352 12.25 20.75 2.50
CA GLN A 352 11.46 19.80 3.28
C GLN A 352 10.21 19.41 2.48
N GLY A 353 10.03 18.10 2.34
CA GLY A 353 8.81 17.51 1.79
C GLY A 353 7.78 17.23 2.87
N LEU A 354 6.73 16.49 2.52
CA LEU A 354 5.83 15.94 3.52
C LEU A 354 6.57 14.83 4.29
N PRO A 355 6.54 14.79 5.64
CA PRO A 355 7.25 13.78 6.40
C PRO A 355 6.65 12.40 6.14
N VAL A 356 7.52 11.39 6.12
CA VAL A 356 7.17 9.98 5.92
C VAL A 356 7.30 9.21 7.24
N SER A 357 6.69 8.02 7.30
CA SER A 357 6.94 7.09 8.41
C SER A 357 8.41 6.67 8.45
N THR A 358 8.97 6.49 9.65
CA THR A 358 10.42 6.20 9.80
C THR A 358 10.85 4.87 9.18
N SER A 359 9.93 3.91 9.05
CA SER A 359 10.18 2.64 8.37
C SER A 359 9.01 2.29 7.45
N VAL A 360 9.32 1.75 6.27
CA VAL A 360 8.32 1.25 5.31
C VAL A 360 7.92 -0.18 5.62
N ARG A 361 8.90 -1.04 5.94
CA ARG A 361 8.68 -2.49 6.14
C ARG A 361 8.43 -2.86 7.60
N GLU A 362 9.11 -2.18 8.52
CA GLU A 362 9.10 -2.51 9.95
C GLU A 362 8.27 -1.51 10.75
N THR A 363 8.06 -1.80 12.02
CA THR A 363 7.46 -0.86 12.97
C THR A 363 8.18 0.48 12.91
N SER A 364 7.41 1.57 12.79
CA SER A 364 7.96 2.91 12.84
C SER A 364 8.07 3.41 14.28
N LEU A 365 9.13 4.18 14.55
CA LEU A 365 9.18 5.07 15.72
C LEU A 365 8.21 6.25 15.55
N VAL A 366 8.08 6.77 14.32
CA VAL A 366 7.11 7.79 13.96
C VAL A 366 6.26 7.28 12.81
N GLU A 367 4.98 7.03 13.08
CA GLU A 367 3.99 6.68 12.07
C GLU A 367 3.20 7.92 11.67
N VAL A 368 3.23 8.27 10.38
CA VAL A 368 2.52 9.46 9.89
C VAL A 368 1.09 9.12 9.48
N ASN A 369 0.18 10.06 9.72
CA ASN A 369 -1.16 10.04 9.15
C ASN A 369 -1.55 11.43 8.62
N HIS A 370 -1.48 11.57 7.32
CA HIS A 370 -1.81 12.77 6.55
C HIS A 370 -3.22 12.69 5.94
N LEU A 371 -4.02 11.67 6.24
CA LEU A 371 -5.38 11.54 5.69
C LEU A 371 -6.48 12.03 6.63
N GLN A 372 -6.11 12.43 7.85
CA GLN A 372 -6.98 13.04 8.84
C GLN A 372 -7.00 14.58 8.77
#